data_AF-A0A6N7ALR0-F1
#
_entry.id   AF-A0A6N7ALR0-F1
#
_cell.length_a   1.000
_cell.length_b   1.000
_cell.length_c   1.000
_cell.angle_alpha   90.00
_cell.angle_beta   90.00
_cell.angle_gamma   90.00
#
_symmetry.space_group_name_H-M   'P 1'
#
loop_
_entity.id
_entity.type
_entity.pdbx_description
1 polymer ?
#
loop_
_entity_poly.entity_id
_entity_poly.type
_entity_poly.pdbx_seq_one_letter_code
_entity_poly.pdbx_strand_id
1 'polypeptide(L)'
;MGICTGPESLSARHACSIILPAIHRERRRRWAGWPTWRGQSDHLAVARSLFIEARGLFAEVRNHQGQADMLLQLGKLAHHQHQSREAWDFLESARDQFRIIGDLAGEVLIDRHLALLALDEGRNDVALERFERARALAREMGDSSAEAHTLQTLAVLDQRLGRVDRAHEALETALELFLATGDRLGEAATQAELGRLLKGLGDLPAARQAFVQAAHLYLMTGHLEGEAESLLELARLEAADDPVHARRHYDHAARLFKRVGSTDKQTLCTEEGAALADQPDR
;
A
#
# COMPACT_ATOMS: atom_id res chain seq x y z
N MET A 1 58.71 12.67 12.47
CA MET A 1 57.88 12.84 13.67
C MET A 1 56.65 13.62 13.26
N GLY A 2 55.41 13.16 13.33
CA GLY A 2 54.81 11.88 13.69
C GLY A 2 53.39 11.93 13.11
N ILE A 3 52.98 10.86 12.43
CA ILE A 3 51.67 10.69 11.81
C ILE A 3 50.73 10.19 12.91
N CYS A 4 49.65 10.92 13.21
CA CYS A 4 48.59 10.44 14.10
C CYS A 4 47.52 9.71 13.27
N THR A 5 47.71 8.41 13.11
CA THR A 5 46.67 7.44 12.75
C THR A 5 45.94 6.99 14.02
N GLY A 6 44.68 7.41 14.20
CA GLY A 6 43.78 6.88 15.24
C GLY A 6 42.89 5.74 14.72
N PRO A 7 42.31 4.87 15.59
CA PRO A 7 41.59 3.65 15.19
C PRO A 7 40.14 3.87 14.72
N GLU A 8 39.63 5.10 14.72
CA GLU A 8 38.20 5.41 14.55
C GLU A 8 37.67 5.31 13.11
N SER A 9 38.54 5.21 12.10
CA SER A 9 38.11 5.05 10.70
C SER A 9 38.00 3.59 10.24
N LEU A 10 38.44 2.62 11.06
CA LEU A 10 38.42 1.20 10.70
C LEU A 10 37.10 0.51 11.07
N SER A 11 36.38 0.92 12.12
CA SER A 11 35.14 0.25 12.56
C SER A 11 33.94 0.58 11.65
N ALA A 12 33.81 1.81 11.17
CA ALA A 12 32.72 2.20 10.26
C ALA A 12 32.87 1.59 8.85
N ARG A 13 34.12 1.50 8.35
CA ARG A 13 34.42 0.79 7.09
C ARG A 13 34.30 -0.73 7.25
N HIS A 14 34.66 -1.29 8.41
CA HIS A 14 34.43 -2.71 8.70
C HIS A 14 32.94 -3.05 8.87
N ALA A 15 32.15 -2.20 9.53
CA ALA A 15 30.71 -2.40 9.69
C ALA A 15 29.99 -2.36 8.34
N CYS A 16 30.30 -1.39 7.47
CA CYS A 16 29.77 -1.37 6.10
C CYS A 16 30.31 -2.54 5.24
N SER A 17 31.57 -2.95 5.38
CA SER A 17 32.14 -4.07 4.60
C SER A 17 31.74 -5.46 5.10
N ILE A 18 31.16 -5.57 6.30
CA ILE A 18 30.66 -6.82 6.86
C ILE A 18 29.15 -6.91 6.65
N ILE A 19 28.39 -5.85 6.93
CA ILE A 19 26.92 -5.89 6.91
C ILE A 19 26.37 -5.90 5.47
N LEU A 20 26.85 -5.07 4.56
CA LEU A 20 26.38 -5.07 3.17
C LEU A 20 26.77 -6.36 2.42
N PRO A 21 28.01 -6.88 2.52
CA PRO A 21 28.37 -8.16 1.93
C PRO A 21 27.83 -9.38 2.66
N ALA A 22 27.49 -9.34 3.96
CA ALA A 22 26.74 -10.41 4.62
C ALA A 22 25.30 -10.42 4.11
N ILE A 23 24.61 -9.27 4.07
CA ILE A 23 23.30 -9.11 3.43
C ILE A 23 23.34 -9.55 1.96
N HIS A 24 24.43 -9.31 1.22
CA HIS A 24 24.60 -9.75 -0.18
C HIS A 24 25.13 -11.20 -0.37
N ARG A 25 25.93 -11.78 0.56
CA ARG A 25 26.42 -13.18 0.52
C ARG A 25 25.31 -14.15 0.91
N GLU A 26 24.48 -13.81 1.89
CA GLU A 26 23.21 -14.50 2.14
C GLU A 26 22.28 -14.42 0.92
N ARG A 27 22.32 -13.31 0.16
CA ARG A 27 21.49 -13.07 -1.04
C ARG A 27 21.81 -13.95 -2.25
N ARG A 28 23.03 -14.51 -2.38
CA ARG A 28 23.39 -15.39 -3.52
C ARG A 28 23.39 -16.88 -3.19
N ARG A 29 23.61 -17.27 -1.93
CA ARG A 29 23.65 -18.69 -1.54
C ARG A 29 22.29 -19.27 -1.15
N ARG A 30 21.31 -18.44 -0.79
CA ARG A 30 19.94 -18.88 -0.39
C ARG A 30 18.83 -18.59 -1.40
N TRP A 31 19.13 -17.94 -2.53
CA TRP A 31 18.11 -17.48 -3.51
C TRP A 31 18.07 -18.31 -4.81
N ALA A 32 18.69 -19.49 -4.84
CA ALA A 32 18.54 -20.43 -5.96
C ALA A 32 17.48 -21.48 -5.59
N GLY A 33 16.21 -21.11 -5.73
CA GLY A 33 15.06 -21.98 -5.47
C GLY A 33 14.27 -21.51 -4.27
N TRP A 34 13.21 -20.75 -4.53
CA TRP A 34 12.15 -20.48 -3.56
C TRP A 34 11.03 -21.51 -3.75
N PRO A 35 10.85 -22.49 -2.84
CA PRO A 35 9.55 -23.11 -2.61
C PRO A 35 8.87 -22.42 -1.43
N THR A 36 7.55 -22.22 -1.58
CA THR A 36 6.56 -21.68 -0.64
C THR A 36 6.90 -21.81 0.87
N TRP A 37 7.20 -20.67 1.51
CA TRP A 37 7.55 -20.56 2.93
C TRP A 37 6.30 -20.59 3.82
N ARG A 38 5.96 -21.75 4.39
CA ARG A 38 5.04 -21.86 5.54
C ARG A 38 5.85 -21.98 6.83
N GLY A 39 5.84 -20.92 7.64
CA GLY A 39 6.51 -20.84 8.94
C GLY A 39 6.95 -19.40 9.26
N GLN A 40 6.01 -18.49 9.50
CA GLN A 40 6.26 -17.03 9.53
C GLN A 40 6.89 -16.49 10.83
N SER A 41 6.70 -17.14 11.99
CA SER A 41 7.02 -16.54 13.28
C SER A 41 8.52 -16.37 13.56
N ASP A 42 9.34 -17.35 13.19
CA ASP A 42 10.78 -17.34 13.49
C ASP A 42 11.55 -16.29 12.66
N HIS A 43 11.11 -16.07 11.41
CA HIS A 43 11.72 -15.09 10.53
C HIS A 43 11.44 -13.65 10.96
N LEU A 44 10.24 -13.39 11.48
CA LEU A 44 9.86 -12.07 11.99
C LEU A 44 10.61 -11.74 13.29
N ALA A 45 10.83 -12.73 14.16
CA ALA A 45 11.62 -12.54 15.38
C ALA A 45 13.09 -12.20 15.06
N VAL A 46 13.70 -12.90 14.10
CA VAL A 46 15.07 -12.60 13.65
C VAL A 46 15.15 -11.22 13.03
N ALA A 47 14.21 -10.85 12.14
CA ALA A 47 14.17 -9.53 11.53
C ALA A 47 14.06 -8.42 12.59
N ARG A 48 13.20 -8.61 13.60
CA ARG A 48 13.05 -7.68 14.72
C ARG A 48 14.37 -7.45 15.46
N SER A 49 15.08 -8.54 15.79
CA SER A 49 16.36 -8.45 16.48
C SER A 49 17.40 -7.68 15.66
N LEU A 50 17.49 -7.96 14.36
CA LEU A 50 18.42 -7.28 13.46
C LEU A 50 18.12 -5.78 13.35
N PHE A 51 16.85 -5.38 13.27
CA PHE A 51 16.49 -3.96 13.23
C PHE A 51 16.79 -3.24 14.54
N ILE A 52 16.60 -3.89 15.70
CA ILE A 52 16.97 -3.32 17.01
C ILE A 52 18.48 -3.11 17.11
N GLU A 53 19.27 -4.12 16.72
CA GLU A 53 20.73 -4.04 16.72
C GLU A 53 21.24 -2.95 15.76
N ALA A 54 20.76 -2.94 14.52
CA ALA A 54 21.12 -1.94 13.52
C ALA A 54 20.77 -0.52 14.00
N ARG A 55 19.61 -0.33 14.63
CA ARG A 55 19.23 0.97 15.23
C ARG A 55 20.21 1.40 16.31
N GLY A 56 20.68 0.47 17.16
CA GLY A 56 21.71 0.75 18.18
C GLY A 56 23.01 1.24 17.55
N LEU A 57 23.48 0.56 16.50
CA LEU A 57 24.67 0.96 15.76
C LEU A 57 24.51 2.34 15.11
N PHE A 58 23.34 2.63 14.51
CA PHE A 58 23.06 3.95 13.96
C PHE A 58 23.00 5.03 15.04
N ALA A 59 22.55 4.71 16.26
CA ALA A 59 22.57 5.62 17.39
C ALA A 59 24.01 5.95 17.85
N GLU A 60 24.90 4.96 17.91
CA GLU A 60 26.32 5.16 18.26
C GLU A 60 27.02 6.13 17.30
N VAL A 61 26.74 6.02 16.00
CA VAL A 61 27.31 6.91 14.97
C VAL A 61 26.47 8.17 14.73
N ARG A 62 25.44 8.43 15.56
CA ARG A 62 24.50 9.57 15.46
C ARG A 62 23.86 9.72 14.07
N ASN A 63 23.59 8.61 13.40
CA ASN A 63 22.86 8.59 12.15
C ASN A 63 21.35 8.55 12.43
N HIS A 64 20.72 9.72 12.42
CA HIS A 64 19.27 9.85 12.67
C HIS A 64 18.42 9.26 11.54
N GLN A 65 18.84 9.37 10.28
CA GLN A 65 18.15 8.75 9.13
C GLN A 65 18.08 7.22 9.31
N GLY A 66 19.22 6.59 9.56
CA GLY A 66 19.29 5.14 9.75
C GLY A 66 18.49 4.67 10.95
N GLN A 67 18.46 5.45 12.05
CA GLN A 67 17.59 5.17 13.19
C GLN A 67 16.10 5.24 12.82
N ALA A 68 15.68 6.28 12.10
CA ALA A 68 14.30 6.48 11.66
C ALA A 68 13.84 5.32 10.75
N ASP A 69 14.68 4.93 9.79
CA ASP A 69 14.39 3.82 8.88
C ASP A 69 14.19 2.50 9.63
N MET A 70 15.05 2.21 10.62
CA MET A 70 14.90 0.99 11.45
C MET A 70 13.65 1.04 12.31
N LEU A 71 13.32 2.20 12.88
CA LEU A 71 12.09 2.41 13.65
C LEU A 71 10.84 2.22 12.78
N LEU A 72 10.84 2.73 11.55
CA LEU A 72 9.77 2.47 10.58
C LEU A 72 9.59 0.97 10.33
N GLN A 73 10.68 0.22 10.09
CA GLN A 73 10.57 -1.22 9.87
C GLN A 73 10.04 -1.96 11.11
N LEU A 74 10.50 -1.57 12.32
CA LEU A 74 10.00 -2.12 13.58
C LEU A 74 8.51 -1.81 13.78
N GLY A 75 8.07 -0.60 13.44
CA GLY A 75 6.66 -0.21 13.48
C GLY A 75 5.79 -1.04 12.55
N LYS A 76 6.20 -1.21 11.29
CA LYS A 76 5.51 -2.07 10.31
C LYS A 76 5.45 -3.53 10.76
N LEU A 77 6.53 -4.02 11.36
CA LEU A 77 6.61 -5.39 11.87
C LEU A 77 5.67 -5.60 13.07
N ALA A 78 5.67 -4.67 14.02
CA ALA A 78 4.76 -4.69 15.17
C ALA A 78 3.30 -4.61 14.73
N HIS A 79 2.99 -3.78 13.72
CA HIS A 79 1.65 -3.67 13.13
C HIS A 79 1.20 -5.02 12.54
N HIS A 80 2.05 -5.69 11.75
CA HIS A 80 1.76 -7.03 11.22
C HIS A 80 1.60 -8.09 12.32
N GLN A 81 2.24 -7.90 13.48
CA GLN A 81 2.09 -8.78 14.65
C GLN A 81 0.89 -8.42 15.52
N HIS A 82 0.05 -7.47 15.09
CA HIS A 82 -1.08 -6.92 15.86
C HIS A 82 -0.67 -6.34 17.21
N GLN A 83 0.57 -5.87 17.33
CA GLN A 83 1.12 -5.20 18.51
C GLN A 83 0.96 -3.69 18.36
N SER A 84 -0.29 -3.22 18.32
CA SER A 84 -0.58 -1.86 17.87
C SER A 84 0.12 -0.79 18.71
N ARG A 85 0.16 -0.95 20.04
CA ARG A 85 0.86 0.00 20.93
C ARG A 85 2.35 0.13 20.58
N GLU A 86 3.04 -0.98 20.37
CA GLU A 86 4.46 -0.94 19.99
C GLU A 86 4.66 -0.33 18.60
N ALA A 87 3.74 -0.63 17.67
CA ALA A 87 3.78 -0.02 16.34
C ALA A 87 3.66 1.50 16.42
N TRP A 88 2.73 2.02 17.24
CA TRP A 88 2.62 3.45 17.54
C TRP A 88 3.92 4.02 18.09
N ASP A 89 4.49 3.40 19.14
CA ASP A 89 5.69 3.90 19.80
C ASP A 89 6.89 3.98 18.82
N PHE A 90 7.06 2.95 17.99
CA PHE A 90 8.12 2.93 16.96
C PHE A 90 7.89 3.98 15.88
N LEU A 91 6.67 4.10 15.35
CA LEU A 91 6.37 5.06 14.29
C LEU A 91 6.47 6.51 14.79
N GLU A 92 5.93 6.83 15.97
CA GLU A 92 6.07 8.14 16.60
C GLU A 92 7.56 8.49 16.81
N SER A 93 8.35 7.55 17.31
CA SER A 93 9.81 7.72 17.44
C SER A 93 10.50 7.96 16.10
N ALA A 94 10.09 7.24 15.04
CA ALA A 94 10.62 7.44 13.69
C ALA A 94 10.29 8.85 13.16
N ARG A 95 9.06 9.32 13.39
CA ARG A 95 8.64 10.68 13.00
C ARG A 95 9.50 11.73 13.69
N ASP A 96 9.78 11.55 14.98
CA ASP A 96 10.61 12.49 15.73
C ASP A 96 12.05 12.51 15.20
N GLN A 97 12.60 11.36 14.79
CA GLN A 97 13.91 11.32 14.12
C GLN A 97 13.90 12.06 12.78
N PHE A 98 12.88 11.83 11.94
CA PHE A 98 12.74 12.54 10.65
C PHE A 98 12.57 14.05 10.84
N ARG A 99 11.81 14.47 11.86
CA ARG A 99 11.65 15.88 12.21
C ARG A 99 12.95 16.54 12.65
N ILE A 100 13.78 15.85 13.44
CA ILE A 100 15.08 16.36 13.89
C ILE A 100 15.99 16.69 12.70
N ILE A 101 15.96 15.86 11.65
CA ILE A 101 16.77 16.04 10.45
C ILE A 101 16.08 16.85 9.34
N GLY A 102 14.82 17.25 9.54
CA GLY A 102 14.03 17.99 8.55
C GLY A 102 13.64 17.18 7.32
N ASP A 103 13.55 15.85 7.43
CA ASP A 103 13.10 14.97 6.35
C ASP A 103 11.57 14.94 6.28
N LEU A 104 11.01 15.88 5.52
CA LEU A 104 9.57 16.00 5.32
C LEU A 104 8.97 14.76 4.61
N ALA A 105 9.73 14.13 3.70
CA ALA A 105 9.28 12.92 3.00
C ALA A 105 9.12 11.75 3.99
N GLY A 106 10.08 11.62 4.91
CA GLY A 106 10.01 10.71 6.05
C GLY A 106 8.80 11.00 6.94
N GLU A 107 8.55 12.26 7.30
CA GLU A 107 7.36 12.63 8.10
C GLU A 107 6.03 12.24 7.40
N VAL A 108 5.88 12.52 6.10
CA VAL A 108 4.71 12.12 5.30
C VAL A 108 4.50 10.60 5.35
N LEU A 109 5.58 9.83 5.14
CA LEU A 109 5.52 8.37 5.15
C LEU A 109 5.08 7.85 6.53
N ILE A 110 5.61 8.42 7.62
CA ILE A 110 5.23 8.01 8.96
C ILE A 110 3.80 8.39 9.29
N ASP A 111 3.35 9.62 9.00
CA ASP A 111 1.98 10.02 9.29
C ASP A 111 0.96 9.16 8.51
N ARG A 112 1.28 8.75 7.27
CA ARG A 112 0.47 7.76 6.53
C ARG A 112 0.39 6.41 7.24
N HIS A 113 1.51 5.89 7.77
CA HIS A 113 1.51 4.63 8.51
C HIS A 113 0.75 4.72 9.84
N LEU A 114 0.91 5.81 10.59
CA LEU A 114 0.15 6.08 11.82
C LEU A 114 -1.36 6.17 11.52
N ALA A 115 -1.72 6.79 10.40
CA ALA A 115 -3.11 6.88 9.97
C ALA A 115 -3.71 5.51 9.64
N LEU A 116 -3.00 4.67 8.89
CA LEU A 116 -3.43 3.30 8.60
C LEU A 116 -3.59 2.47 9.88
N LEU A 117 -2.67 2.59 10.83
CA LEU A 117 -2.77 1.92 12.12
C LEU A 117 -3.98 2.42 12.94
N ALA A 118 -4.28 3.72 12.90
CA ALA A 118 -5.49 4.27 13.51
C ALA A 118 -6.77 3.73 12.85
N LEU A 119 -6.79 3.55 11.53
CA LEU A 119 -7.93 2.95 10.82
C LEU A 119 -8.19 1.52 11.25
N ASP A 120 -7.14 0.70 11.38
CA ASP A 120 -7.27 -0.70 11.80
C ASP A 120 -7.80 -0.83 13.23
N GLU A 121 -7.56 0.18 14.07
CA GLU A 121 -8.10 0.28 15.42
C GLU A 121 -9.49 0.95 15.49
N GLY A 122 -10.04 1.39 14.35
CA GLY A 122 -11.31 2.11 14.28
C GLY A 122 -11.25 3.56 14.78
N ARG A 123 -10.05 4.13 15.01
CA ARG A 123 -9.84 5.52 15.43
C ARG A 123 -9.85 6.47 14.23
N ASN A 124 -11.02 6.59 13.60
CA ASN A 124 -11.18 7.34 12.35
C ASN A 124 -10.78 8.82 12.46
N ASP A 125 -11.04 9.49 13.59
CA ASP A 125 -10.66 10.89 13.79
C ASP A 125 -9.13 11.09 13.80
N VAL A 126 -8.41 10.16 14.45
CA VAL A 126 -6.94 10.16 14.48
C VAL A 126 -6.38 9.85 13.10
N ALA A 127 -6.98 8.89 12.39
CA ALA A 127 -6.57 8.57 11.02
C ALA A 127 -6.73 9.79 10.09
N LEU A 128 -7.85 10.49 10.19
CA LEU A 128 -8.12 11.69 9.42
C LEU A 128 -7.09 12.79 9.70
N GLU A 129 -6.82 13.08 10.97
CA GLU A 129 -5.81 14.09 11.35
C GLU A 129 -4.43 13.75 10.76
N ARG A 130 -4.02 12.48 10.85
CA ARG A 130 -2.73 12.01 10.36
C ARG A 130 -2.64 12.06 8.84
N PHE A 131 -3.67 11.64 8.11
CA PHE A 131 -3.68 11.74 6.66
C PHE A 131 -3.73 13.19 6.16
N GLU A 132 -4.50 14.08 6.80
CA GLU A 132 -4.54 15.50 6.44
C GLU A 132 -3.17 16.16 6.65
N ARG A 133 -2.47 15.80 7.73
CA ARG A 133 -1.10 16.25 7.96
C ARG A 133 -0.14 15.76 6.87
N ALA A 134 -0.18 14.47 6.55
CA ALA A 134 0.63 13.90 5.48
C ALA A 134 0.35 14.58 4.12
N ARG A 135 -0.91 14.87 3.82
CA ARG A 135 -1.33 15.58 2.61
C ARG A 135 -0.79 17.01 2.57
N ALA A 136 -0.91 17.74 3.68
CA ALA A 136 -0.42 19.11 3.77
C ALA A 136 1.10 19.19 3.55
N LEU A 137 1.86 18.27 4.16
CA LEU A 137 3.31 18.18 3.99
C LEU A 137 3.70 17.78 2.56
N ALA A 138 3.04 16.78 1.97
CA ALA A 138 3.29 16.39 0.58
C ALA A 138 3.06 17.56 -0.39
N ARG A 139 1.99 18.32 -0.18
CA ARG A 139 1.68 19.53 -0.95
C ARG A 139 2.74 20.62 -0.77
N GLU A 140 3.19 20.87 0.45
CA GLU A 140 4.25 21.85 0.74
C GLU A 140 5.56 21.52 0.01
N MET A 141 5.89 20.23 -0.08
CA MET A 141 7.06 19.74 -0.81
C MET A 141 6.90 19.75 -2.34
N GLY A 142 5.67 19.92 -2.84
CA GLY A 142 5.34 19.68 -4.25
C GLY A 142 5.44 18.20 -4.66
N ASP A 143 5.35 17.26 -3.70
CA ASP A 143 5.32 15.83 -3.99
C ASP A 143 3.89 15.40 -4.37
N SER A 144 3.57 15.61 -5.65
CA SER A 144 2.26 15.26 -6.22
C SER A 144 1.95 13.77 -6.12
N SER A 145 2.95 12.90 -6.13
CA SER A 145 2.72 11.45 -6.00
C SER A 145 2.28 11.11 -4.58
N ALA A 146 3.01 11.58 -3.57
CA ALA A 146 2.63 11.37 -2.18
C ALA A 146 1.27 12.01 -1.83
N GLU A 147 0.98 13.19 -2.39
CA GLU A 147 -0.32 13.86 -2.23
C GLU A 147 -1.46 13.02 -2.82
N ALA A 148 -1.31 12.51 -4.05
CA ALA A 148 -2.33 11.69 -4.73
C ALA A 148 -2.65 10.40 -3.95
N HIS A 149 -1.62 9.66 -3.54
CA HIS A 149 -1.78 8.44 -2.74
C HIS A 149 -2.48 8.71 -1.40
N THR A 150 -2.20 9.87 -0.78
CA THR A 150 -2.84 10.27 0.48
C THR A 150 -4.31 10.65 0.27
N LEU A 151 -4.62 11.40 -0.80
CA LEU A 151 -5.99 11.77 -1.17
C LEU A 151 -6.86 10.54 -1.48
N GLN A 152 -6.34 9.56 -2.22
CA GLN A 152 -7.06 8.32 -2.48
C GLN A 152 -7.43 7.60 -1.16
N THR A 153 -6.52 7.56 -0.20
CA THR A 153 -6.79 6.91 1.10
C THR A 153 -7.78 7.72 1.95
N LEU A 154 -7.66 9.05 1.93
CA LEU A 154 -8.63 9.96 2.56
C LEU A 154 -10.03 9.77 1.99
N ALA A 155 -10.15 9.59 0.68
CA ALA A 155 -11.44 9.35 0.05
C ALA A 155 -12.10 8.07 0.58
N VAL A 156 -11.36 6.97 0.68
CA VAL A 156 -11.87 5.72 1.26
C VAL A 156 -12.32 5.92 2.72
N LEU A 157 -11.59 6.71 3.50
CA LEU A 157 -11.98 7.05 4.87
C LEU A 157 -13.25 7.92 4.91
N ASP A 158 -13.32 8.96 4.10
CA ASP A 158 -14.49 9.84 4.02
C ASP A 158 -15.74 9.08 3.55
N GLN A 159 -15.61 8.11 2.64
CA GLN A 159 -16.70 7.18 2.29
C GLN A 159 -17.20 6.40 3.52
N ARG A 160 -16.29 5.81 4.30
CA ARG A 160 -16.65 5.08 5.55
C ARG A 160 -17.33 5.97 6.57
N LEU A 161 -17.00 7.27 6.57
CA LEU A 161 -17.61 8.29 7.44
C LEU A 161 -18.88 8.91 6.85
N GLY A 162 -19.33 8.49 5.66
CA GLY A 162 -20.51 9.03 4.98
C GLY A 162 -20.31 10.42 4.38
N ARG A 163 -19.07 10.91 4.28
CA ARG A 163 -18.71 12.22 3.72
C ARG A 163 -18.46 12.09 2.21
N VAL A 164 -19.52 11.72 1.50
CA VAL A 164 -19.50 11.40 0.07
C VAL A 164 -18.87 12.52 -0.77
N ASP A 165 -19.27 13.77 -0.57
CA ASP A 165 -18.80 14.90 -1.39
C ASP A 165 -17.28 15.08 -1.28
N ARG A 166 -16.74 14.99 -0.05
CA ARG A 166 -15.30 15.07 0.20
C ARG A 166 -14.54 13.91 -0.42
N ALA A 167 -15.11 12.71 -0.33
CA ALA A 167 -14.50 11.54 -0.97
C ALA A 167 -14.45 11.69 -2.49
N HIS A 168 -15.52 12.22 -3.10
CA HIS A 168 -15.55 12.46 -4.53
C HIS A 168 -14.50 13.49 -4.96
N GLU A 169 -14.47 14.67 -4.32
CA GLU A 169 -13.47 15.71 -4.59
C GLU A 169 -12.03 15.20 -4.41
N ALA A 170 -11.80 14.39 -3.38
CA ALA A 170 -10.49 13.79 -3.13
C ALA A 170 -10.06 12.80 -4.21
N LEU A 171 -10.99 11.97 -4.73
CA LEU A 171 -10.71 11.05 -5.84
C LEU A 171 -10.45 11.80 -7.14
N GLU A 172 -11.23 12.84 -7.46
CA GLU A 172 -11.00 13.67 -8.65
C GLU A 172 -9.63 14.34 -8.60
N THR A 173 -9.29 14.95 -7.47
CA THR A 173 -7.97 15.58 -7.28
C THR A 173 -6.84 14.55 -7.37
N ALA A 174 -7.01 13.35 -6.80
CA ALA A 174 -6.03 12.27 -6.90
C ALA A 174 -5.83 11.81 -8.36
N LEU A 175 -6.91 11.70 -9.15
CA LEU A 175 -6.82 11.35 -10.57
C LEU A 175 -6.01 12.38 -11.36
N GLU A 176 -6.26 13.67 -11.16
CA GLU A 176 -5.50 14.74 -11.81
C GLU A 176 -4.00 14.65 -11.50
N LEU A 177 -3.65 14.40 -10.24
CA LEU A 177 -2.26 14.26 -9.80
C LEU A 177 -1.61 12.98 -10.34
N PHE A 178 -2.32 11.86 -10.37
CA PHE A 178 -1.80 10.61 -10.95
C PHE A 178 -1.58 10.72 -12.45
N LEU A 179 -2.48 11.39 -13.17
CA LEU A 179 -2.29 11.73 -14.58
C LEU A 179 -1.07 12.61 -14.80
N ALA A 180 -0.89 13.65 -13.97
CA ALA A 180 0.25 14.57 -14.07
C ALA A 180 1.59 13.88 -13.78
N THR A 181 1.62 12.92 -12.86
CA THR A 181 2.82 12.15 -12.50
C THR A 181 3.07 10.94 -13.41
N GLY A 182 2.07 10.52 -14.19
CA GLY A 182 2.13 9.32 -15.02
C GLY A 182 2.03 8.00 -14.26
N ASP A 183 1.59 8.02 -12.99
CA ASP A 183 1.36 6.83 -12.17
C ASP A 183 0.04 6.15 -12.57
N ARG A 184 0.14 5.31 -13.62
CA ARG A 184 -1.00 4.56 -14.15
C ARG A 184 -1.63 3.58 -13.16
N LEU A 185 -0.85 3.08 -12.20
CA LEU A 185 -1.37 2.14 -11.22
C LEU A 185 -2.22 2.88 -10.17
N GLY A 186 -1.74 4.05 -9.71
CA GLY A 186 -2.52 4.96 -8.88
C GLY A 186 -3.79 5.46 -9.57
N GLU A 187 -3.70 5.81 -10.86
CA GLU A 187 -4.85 6.16 -11.68
C GLU A 187 -5.89 5.03 -11.73
N ALA A 188 -5.46 3.80 -12.04
CA ALA A 188 -6.33 2.62 -12.10
C ALA A 188 -7.07 2.37 -10.78
N ALA A 189 -6.33 2.43 -9.66
CA ALA A 189 -6.88 2.22 -8.34
C ALA A 189 -7.87 3.31 -7.95
N THR A 190 -7.59 4.56 -8.32
CA THR A 190 -8.49 5.69 -8.04
C THR A 190 -9.76 5.62 -8.88
N GLN A 191 -9.67 5.19 -10.15
CA GLN A 191 -10.84 4.92 -10.98
C GLN A 191 -11.72 3.80 -10.40
N ALA A 192 -11.13 2.73 -9.86
CA ALA A 192 -11.88 1.66 -9.21
C ALA A 192 -12.61 2.16 -7.95
N GLU A 193 -11.97 3.01 -7.13
CA GLU A 193 -12.63 3.61 -5.96
C GLU A 193 -13.73 4.60 -6.35
N LEU A 194 -13.55 5.37 -7.42
CA LEU A 194 -14.59 6.25 -7.96
C LEU A 194 -15.79 5.44 -8.46
N GLY A 195 -15.54 4.33 -9.15
CA GLY A 195 -16.58 3.40 -9.57
C GLY A 195 -17.39 2.85 -8.39
N ARG A 196 -16.72 2.47 -7.29
CA ARG A 196 -17.38 2.02 -6.05
C ARG A 196 -18.23 3.13 -5.43
N LEU A 197 -17.71 4.35 -5.38
CA LEU A 197 -18.43 5.52 -4.85
C LEU A 197 -19.71 5.79 -5.65
N LEU A 198 -19.59 5.91 -6.97
CA LEU A 198 -20.70 6.22 -7.88
C LEU A 198 -21.76 5.12 -7.85
N LYS A 199 -21.34 3.84 -7.77
CA LYS A 199 -22.25 2.71 -7.58
C LYS A 199 -23.04 2.84 -6.28
N GLY A 200 -22.39 3.23 -5.18
CA GLY A 200 -23.05 3.49 -3.89
C GLY A 200 -24.06 4.63 -3.94
N LEU A 201 -23.84 5.61 -4.83
CA LEU A 201 -24.76 6.72 -5.09
C LEU A 201 -25.87 6.39 -6.08
N GLY A 202 -25.83 5.22 -6.71
CA GLY A 202 -26.81 4.79 -7.70
C GLY A 202 -26.54 5.30 -9.12
N ASP A 203 -25.44 6.00 -9.38
CA ASP A 203 -25.02 6.37 -10.73
C ASP A 203 -24.29 5.18 -11.39
N LEU A 204 -25.08 4.15 -11.75
CA LEU A 204 -24.58 2.93 -12.36
C LEU A 204 -23.89 3.17 -13.72
N PRO A 205 -24.37 4.08 -14.60
CA PRO A 205 -23.67 4.41 -15.84
C PRO A 205 -22.27 4.98 -15.60
N ALA A 206 -22.11 5.96 -14.70
CA ALA A 206 -20.80 6.54 -14.41
C ALA A 206 -19.89 5.53 -13.69
N ALA A 207 -20.45 4.74 -12.76
CA ALA A 207 -19.71 3.65 -12.10
C ALA A 207 -19.15 2.64 -13.10
N ARG A 208 -19.95 2.24 -14.09
CA ARG A 208 -19.53 1.33 -15.16
C ARG A 208 -18.36 1.93 -15.95
N GLN A 209 -18.44 3.20 -16.34
CA GLN A 209 -17.36 3.86 -17.07
C GLN A 209 -16.05 3.87 -16.25
N ALA A 210 -16.13 4.20 -14.96
CA ALA A 210 -14.99 4.21 -14.07
C ALA A 210 -14.35 2.82 -13.94
N PHE A 211 -15.15 1.75 -13.76
CA PHE A 211 -14.60 0.40 -13.69
C PHE A 211 -14.02 -0.11 -15.02
N VAL A 212 -14.58 0.28 -16.17
CA VAL A 212 -13.99 -0.02 -17.49
C VAL A 212 -12.61 0.63 -17.61
N GLN A 213 -12.49 1.90 -17.23
CA GLN A 213 -11.22 2.62 -17.24
C GLN A 213 -10.21 1.96 -16.29
N ALA A 214 -10.63 1.62 -15.07
CA ALA A 214 -9.80 0.92 -14.10
C ALA A 214 -9.28 -0.42 -14.64
N ALA A 215 -10.16 -1.28 -15.18
CA ALA A 215 -9.79 -2.58 -15.75
C ALA A 215 -8.78 -2.43 -16.89
N HIS A 216 -9.00 -1.46 -17.80
CA HIS A 216 -8.08 -1.17 -18.89
C HIS A 216 -6.71 -0.70 -18.39
N LEU A 217 -6.66 0.22 -17.43
CA LEU A 217 -5.39 0.70 -16.87
C LEU A 217 -4.64 -0.42 -16.12
N TYR A 218 -5.34 -1.24 -15.34
CA TYR A 218 -4.74 -2.40 -14.68
C TYR A 218 -4.16 -3.41 -15.67
N LEU A 219 -4.88 -3.69 -16.76
CA LEU A 219 -4.37 -4.52 -17.86
C LEU A 219 -3.05 -3.93 -18.43
N MET A 220 -3.03 -2.63 -18.70
CA MET A 220 -1.83 -1.95 -19.25
C MET A 220 -0.63 -1.98 -18.31
N THR A 221 -0.88 -2.00 -16.99
CA THR A 221 0.17 -2.15 -15.96
C THR A 221 0.54 -3.61 -15.66
N GLY A 222 -0.24 -4.58 -16.16
CA GLY A 222 -0.09 -6.00 -15.84
C GLY A 222 -0.54 -6.38 -14.42
N HIS A 223 -1.31 -5.52 -13.74
CA HIS A 223 -1.76 -5.74 -12.38
C HIS A 223 -3.03 -6.60 -12.34
N LEU A 224 -2.82 -7.92 -12.38
CA LEU A 224 -3.85 -8.94 -12.58
C LEU A 224 -4.99 -8.91 -11.55
N GLU A 225 -4.69 -8.68 -10.27
CA GLU A 225 -5.71 -8.68 -9.22
C GLU A 225 -6.66 -7.49 -9.35
N GLY A 226 -6.11 -6.29 -9.58
CA GLY A 226 -6.91 -5.07 -9.80
C GLY A 226 -7.77 -5.14 -11.07
N GLU A 227 -7.24 -5.73 -12.13
CA GLU A 227 -8.01 -6.02 -13.35
C GLU A 227 -9.19 -6.96 -13.03
N ALA A 228 -8.92 -8.06 -12.33
CA ALA A 228 -9.94 -9.04 -11.96
C ALA A 228 -11.05 -8.44 -11.07
N GLU A 229 -10.68 -7.61 -10.10
CA GLU A 229 -11.64 -6.94 -9.21
C GLU A 229 -12.51 -5.93 -9.98
N SER A 230 -11.91 -5.16 -10.89
CA SER A 230 -12.66 -4.20 -11.71
C SER A 230 -13.63 -4.91 -12.65
N LEU A 231 -13.21 -6.03 -13.24
CA LEU A 231 -14.06 -6.88 -14.08
C LEU A 231 -15.19 -7.55 -13.29
N LEU A 232 -14.93 -7.96 -12.04
CA LEU A 232 -15.96 -8.50 -11.15
C LEU A 232 -17.04 -7.45 -10.86
N GLU A 233 -16.64 -6.22 -10.52
CA GLU A 233 -17.60 -5.15 -10.28
C GLU A 233 -18.39 -4.76 -11.54
N LEU A 234 -17.74 -4.75 -12.73
CA LEU A 234 -18.44 -4.58 -14.01
C LEU A 234 -19.46 -5.66 -14.27
N ALA A 235 -19.08 -6.93 -14.08
CA ALA A 235 -19.97 -8.07 -14.29
C ALA A 235 -21.22 -7.97 -13.42
N ARG A 236 -21.06 -7.53 -12.17
CA ARG A 236 -22.19 -7.31 -11.23
C ARG A 236 -23.11 -6.18 -11.67
N LEU A 237 -22.56 -5.09 -12.19
CA LEU A 237 -23.36 -3.98 -12.74
C LEU A 237 -24.12 -4.40 -14.01
N GLU A 238 -23.54 -5.30 -14.79
CA GLU A 238 -24.07 -5.76 -16.07
C GLU A 238 -25.05 -6.92 -15.96
N ALA A 239 -25.02 -7.65 -14.85
CA ALA A 239 -25.77 -8.89 -14.66
C ALA A 239 -27.27 -8.76 -14.97
N ALA A 240 -27.88 -7.60 -14.70
CA ALA A 240 -29.30 -7.36 -14.95
C ALA A 240 -29.61 -6.94 -16.40
N ASP A 241 -28.72 -6.17 -17.03
CA ASP A 241 -28.97 -5.52 -18.33
C ASP A 241 -28.39 -6.31 -19.50
N ASP A 242 -27.24 -6.95 -19.31
CA ASP A 242 -26.52 -7.74 -20.32
C ASP A 242 -25.84 -8.95 -19.64
N PRO A 243 -26.61 -10.02 -19.34
CA PRO A 243 -26.08 -11.20 -18.65
C PRO A 243 -25.02 -11.95 -19.48
N VAL A 244 -25.05 -11.83 -20.81
CA VAL A 244 -24.05 -12.44 -21.69
C VAL A 244 -22.71 -11.74 -21.54
N HIS A 245 -22.70 -10.40 -21.54
CA HIS A 245 -21.49 -9.62 -21.33
C HIS A 245 -20.97 -9.78 -19.90
N ALA A 246 -21.86 -9.71 -18.90
CA ALA A 246 -21.52 -9.95 -17.50
C ALA A 246 -20.83 -11.30 -17.29
N ARG A 247 -21.35 -12.38 -17.89
CA ARG A 247 -20.74 -13.71 -17.81
C ARG A 247 -19.32 -13.75 -18.37
N ARG A 248 -19.04 -13.06 -19.49
CA ARG A 248 -17.68 -12.97 -20.03
C ARG A 248 -16.73 -12.28 -19.06
N HIS A 249 -17.18 -11.23 -18.38
CA HIS A 249 -16.41 -10.55 -17.36
C HIS A 249 -16.17 -11.44 -16.12
N TYR A 250 -17.18 -12.17 -15.63
CA TYR A 250 -16.99 -13.16 -14.56
C TYR A 250 -15.98 -14.24 -14.93
N ASP A 251 -16.09 -14.83 -16.12
CA ASP A 251 -15.16 -15.85 -16.61
C ASP A 251 -13.73 -15.29 -16.74
N HIS A 252 -13.59 -14.03 -17.15
CA HIS A 252 -12.29 -13.37 -17.22
C HIS A 252 -11.70 -13.13 -15.83
N ALA A 253 -12.47 -12.53 -14.93
CA ALA A 253 -12.06 -12.30 -13.54
C ALA A 253 -11.65 -13.61 -12.85
N ALA A 254 -12.42 -14.70 -13.02
CA ALA A 254 -12.10 -16.01 -12.47
C ALA A 254 -10.75 -16.55 -12.96
N ARG A 255 -10.44 -16.40 -14.26
CA ARG A 255 -9.13 -16.80 -14.82
C ARG A 255 -7.99 -15.99 -14.20
N LEU A 256 -8.18 -14.70 -13.99
CA LEU A 256 -7.17 -13.83 -13.37
C LEU A 256 -6.98 -14.15 -11.89
N PHE A 257 -8.06 -14.33 -11.11
CA PHE A 257 -7.99 -14.74 -9.70
C PHE A 257 -7.28 -16.08 -9.53
N LYS A 258 -7.52 -17.04 -10.44
CA LYS A 258 -6.77 -18.30 -10.48
C LYS A 258 -5.26 -18.09 -10.67
N ARG A 259 -4.85 -17.16 -11.53
CA ARG A 259 -3.43 -16.85 -11.80
C ARG A 259 -2.73 -16.23 -10.60
N VAL A 260 -3.43 -15.39 -9.83
CA VAL A 260 -2.88 -14.78 -8.60
C VAL A 260 -3.03 -15.69 -7.38
N GLY A 261 -3.68 -16.85 -7.51
CA GLY A 261 -3.85 -17.83 -6.43
C GLY A 261 -4.98 -17.52 -5.45
N SER A 262 -5.91 -16.61 -5.81
CA SER A 262 -7.07 -16.27 -5.00
C SER A 262 -8.23 -17.23 -5.30
N THR A 263 -8.23 -18.39 -4.65
CA THR A 263 -9.22 -19.46 -4.87
C THR A 263 -10.64 -19.05 -4.49
N ASP A 264 -10.78 -18.25 -3.45
CA ASP A 264 -12.10 -17.82 -2.93
C ASP A 264 -12.76 -16.86 -3.91
N LYS A 265 -12.01 -15.83 -4.36
CA LYS A 265 -12.49 -14.89 -5.38
C LYS A 265 -12.72 -15.58 -6.73
N GLN A 266 -11.89 -16.56 -7.09
CA GLN A 266 -12.12 -17.38 -8.28
C GLN A 266 -13.46 -18.12 -8.19
N THR A 267 -13.70 -18.84 -7.09
CA THR A 267 -14.93 -19.61 -6.88
C THR A 267 -16.16 -18.71 -6.92
N LEU A 268 -16.08 -17.55 -6.24
CA LEU A 268 -17.13 -16.53 -6.25
C LEU A 268 -17.48 -16.09 -7.69
N CYS A 269 -16.49 -15.76 -8.51
CA CYS A 269 -16.74 -15.35 -9.90
C CYS A 269 -17.39 -16.48 -10.72
N THR A 270 -16.98 -17.74 -10.51
CA THR A 270 -17.58 -18.87 -11.23
C THR A 270 -19.02 -19.15 -10.80
N GLU A 271 -19.34 -18.99 -9.52
CA GLU A 271 -20.69 -19.18 -8.99
C GLU A 271 -21.64 -18.06 -9.46
N GLU A 272 -21.23 -16.80 -9.33
CA GLU A 272 -22.01 -15.65 -9.81
C GLU A 272 -22.22 -15.71 -11.33
N GLY A 273 -21.19 -16.09 -12.09
CA GLY A 273 -21.28 -16.27 -13.54
C GLY A 273 -22.18 -17.45 -13.97
N ALA A 274 -22.18 -18.56 -13.21
CA ALA A 274 -23.05 -19.71 -13.47
C ALA A 274 -24.52 -19.39 -13.17
N ALA A 275 -24.80 -18.61 -12.13
CA ALA A 275 -26.15 -18.21 -11.76
C ALA A 275 -26.88 -17.39 -12.85
N LEU A 276 -26.13 -16.73 -13.74
CA LEU A 276 -26.68 -16.03 -14.90
C LEU A 276 -27.14 -16.96 -16.03
N ALA A 277 -26.62 -18.20 -16.10
CA ALA A 277 -27.02 -19.18 -17.11
C ALA A 277 -28.39 -19.82 -16.83
N ASP A 278 -28.79 -19.83 -15.56
CA ASP A 278 -30.05 -20.43 -15.10
C ASP A 278 -31.23 -19.44 -15.13
N GLN A 279 -31.01 -18.19 -15.55
CA GLN A 279 -32.09 -17.23 -15.74
C GLN A 279 -32.73 -17.43 -17.12
N PRO A 280 -34.02 -17.81 -17.22
CA PRO A 280 -34.69 -17.94 -18.51
C PRO A 280 -34.74 -16.58 -19.20
N ASP A 281 -34.45 -16.55 -20.50
CA ASP A 281 -34.55 -15.36 -21.37
C ASP A 281 -35.84 -14.59 -21.04
N ARG A 282 -35.69 -13.36 -20.51
CA ARG A 282 -36.79 -12.47 -20.17
C ARG A 282 -37.29 -11.72 -21.40
#